data_AF-A0A7W1GXV3-F1
#
_entry.id   AF-A0A7W1GXV3-F1
#
_cell.length_a   1.000
_cell.length_b   1.000
_cell.length_c   1.000
_cell.angle_alpha   90.00
_cell.angle_beta   90.00
_cell.angle_gamma   90.00
#
_symmetry.space_group_name_H-M   'P 1'
#
loop_
_entity.id
_entity.type
_entity.pdbx_description
1 polymer ?
#
loop_
_entity_poly.entity_id
_entity_poly.type
_entity_poly.pdbx_seq_one_letter_code
_entity_poly.pdbx_strand_id
1 'polypeptide(L)'
;MKLSELIAAERVIVPLESPTAAGAAEALVARLETAGVVQDPGKLRSRVGEERGEDIVAMGDRALLMHYRTDAVQDLVVALGIAPLPVKREMGGGESMAARIVLVIVAPPRLAARYLQVLSAFARALSNPEVVEALHTARSAEELVRIPVLSEYSLPEHLTVRDIMTEGARTTTPDTPLREAANEIARAGINALPVVEADGLLVGMLSERELMRHLLGNYLQGGQSPRAAHGITNARRSVRDAMTRQVLCVAPDQPLAEIASTMTNKDVEGVPVVSDGRVVGFLTRGDIIRKLIGT
;
A
#
# COMPACT_ATOMS: atom_id res chain seq x y z
N MET A 1 18.19 -11.96 -1.07
CA MET A 1 17.35 -12.78 -0.16
C MET A 1 16.07 -13.13 -0.90
N LYS A 2 15.70 -14.40 -0.92
CA LYS A 2 14.47 -14.89 -1.54
C LYS A 2 13.32 -14.93 -0.54
N LEU A 3 12.09 -14.87 -1.03
CA LEU A 3 10.89 -14.96 -0.18
C LEU A 3 10.80 -16.33 0.51
N SER A 4 11.16 -17.41 -0.19
CA SER A 4 11.20 -18.77 0.37
C SER A 4 12.14 -18.91 1.58
N GLU A 5 13.21 -18.11 1.68
CA GLU A 5 14.14 -18.12 2.81
C GLU A 5 13.53 -17.53 4.10
N LEU A 6 12.41 -16.80 3.99
CA LEU A 6 11.72 -16.21 5.14
C LEU A 6 10.69 -17.15 5.77
N ILE A 7 10.28 -18.20 5.05
CA ILE A 7 9.26 -19.15 5.48
C ILE A 7 9.99 -20.43 5.95
N ALA A 8 9.79 -20.80 7.21
CA ALA A 8 10.29 -22.08 7.73
C ALA A 8 9.13 -22.98 8.15
N ALA A 9 9.34 -24.29 8.03
CA ALA A 9 8.31 -25.28 8.31
C ALA A 9 7.80 -25.19 9.76
N GLU A 10 8.69 -24.94 10.73
CA GLU A 10 8.26 -24.77 12.13
C GLU A 10 7.43 -23.50 12.39
N ARG A 11 7.30 -22.60 11.39
CA ARG A 11 6.51 -21.36 11.45
C ARG A 11 5.26 -21.40 10.55
N VAL A 12 4.92 -22.57 10.02
CA VAL A 12 3.78 -22.78 9.13
C VAL A 12 2.67 -23.56 9.83
N ILE A 13 1.41 -23.23 9.55
CA ILE A 13 0.23 -23.97 10.02
C ILE A 13 -0.64 -24.39 8.83
N VAL A 14 -0.71 -25.70 8.57
CA VAL A 14 -1.60 -26.29 7.57
C VAL A 14 -2.21 -27.57 8.16
N PRO A 15 -3.54 -27.66 8.34
CA PRO A 15 -4.54 -26.59 8.19
C PRO A 15 -4.50 -25.57 9.34
N LEU A 16 -4.75 -24.29 9.02
CA LEU A 16 -5.00 -23.23 10.00
C LEU A 16 -6.49 -23.23 10.40
N GLU A 17 -6.79 -23.70 11.60
CA GLU A 17 -8.17 -23.82 12.09
C GLU A 17 -8.61 -22.56 12.84
N SER A 18 -9.07 -21.55 12.10
CA SER A 18 -9.73 -20.38 12.69
C SER A 18 -10.74 -19.74 11.73
N PRO A 19 -11.94 -19.34 12.20
CA PRO A 19 -12.91 -18.64 11.36
C PRO A 19 -12.69 -17.13 11.31
N THR A 20 -11.85 -16.55 12.18
CA THR A 20 -11.66 -15.09 12.32
C THR A 20 -10.20 -14.69 12.16
N ALA A 21 -9.99 -13.48 11.64
CA ALA A 21 -8.66 -12.90 11.47
C ALA A 21 -7.89 -12.84 12.80
N ALA A 22 -8.54 -12.42 13.89
CA ALA A 22 -7.93 -12.38 15.22
C ALA A 22 -7.49 -13.78 15.70
N GLY A 23 -8.35 -14.80 15.58
CA GLY A 23 -7.99 -16.16 15.99
C GLY A 23 -6.89 -16.77 15.12
N ALA A 24 -6.86 -16.44 13.82
CA ALA A 24 -5.78 -16.81 12.93
C ALA A 24 -4.45 -16.15 13.33
N ALA A 25 -4.49 -14.86 13.70
CA ALA A 25 -3.32 -14.13 14.20
C ALA A 25 -2.78 -14.77 15.48
N GLU A 26 -3.65 -15.06 16.46
CA GLU A 26 -3.28 -15.72 17.72
C GLU A 26 -2.61 -17.07 17.49
N ALA A 27 -3.17 -17.91 16.61
CA ALA A 27 -2.61 -19.23 16.29
C ALA A 27 -1.22 -19.12 15.66
N LEU A 28 -1.03 -18.19 14.71
CA LEU A 28 0.25 -17.96 14.06
C LEU A 28 1.28 -17.33 15.00
N VAL A 29 0.86 -16.46 15.93
CA VAL A 29 1.72 -15.89 16.97
C VAL A 29 2.17 -16.98 17.95
N ALA A 30 1.27 -17.84 18.43
CA ALA A 30 1.63 -18.98 19.27
C ALA A 30 2.62 -19.93 18.58
N ARG A 31 2.51 -20.07 17.25
CA ARG A 31 3.47 -20.82 16.44
C ARG A 31 4.84 -20.16 16.41
N LEU A 32 4.92 -18.83 16.27
CA LEU A 32 6.19 -18.09 16.37
C LEU A 32 6.84 -18.25 17.76
N GLU A 33 6.04 -18.21 18.82
CA GLU A 33 6.51 -18.44 20.20
C GLU A 33 7.09 -19.87 20.35
N THR A 34 6.37 -20.88 19.86
CA THR A 34 6.80 -22.28 19.91
C THR A 34 8.07 -22.52 19.10
N ALA A 35 8.24 -21.80 17.98
CA ALA A 35 9.47 -21.86 17.17
C ALA A 35 10.68 -21.19 17.87
N GLY A 36 10.49 -20.53 19.01
CA GLY A 36 11.57 -19.92 19.80
C GLY A 36 12.14 -18.63 19.21
N VAL A 37 11.45 -18.00 18.26
CA VAL A 37 11.93 -16.78 17.58
C VAL A 37 11.47 -15.48 18.24
N VAL A 38 10.59 -15.58 19.24
CA VAL A 38 10.01 -14.45 20.00
C VAL A 38 10.68 -14.37 21.37
N GLN A 39 11.33 -13.25 21.68
CA GLN A 39 12.03 -13.05 22.97
C GLN A 39 11.09 -12.55 24.06
N ASP A 40 10.02 -11.84 23.69
CA ASP A 40 9.00 -11.37 24.63
C ASP A 40 7.58 -11.69 24.13
N PRO A 41 7.09 -12.93 24.41
CA PRO A 41 5.74 -13.34 24.04
C PRO A 41 4.63 -12.43 24.57
N GLY A 42 4.80 -11.90 25.79
CA GLY A 42 3.82 -11.01 26.42
C GLY A 42 3.66 -9.71 25.64
N LYS A 43 4.79 -9.08 25.26
CA LYS A 43 4.80 -7.87 24.43
C LYS A 43 4.25 -8.12 23.03
N LEU A 44 4.54 -9.27 22.41
CA LEU A 44 3.99 -9.61 21.11
C LEU A 44 2.46 -9.75 21.17
N ARG A 45 1.95 -10.52 22.13
CA ARG A 45 0.49 -10.71 22.32
C ARG A 45 -0.23 -9.38 22.59
N SER A 46 0.34 -8.52 23.44
CA SER A 46 -0.23 -7.18 23.68
C SER A 46 -0.32 -6.38 22.39
N ARG A 47 0.75 -6.37 21.58
CA ARG A 47 0.75 -5.62 20.31
C ARG A 47 -0.26 -6.15 19.29
N VAL A 48 -0.46 -7.47 19.26
CA VAL A 48 -1.45 -8.11 18.39
C VAL A 48 -2.88 -7.82 18.89
N GLY A 49 -3.10 -7.79 20.21
CA GLY A 49 -4.40 -7.42 20.78
C GLY A 49 -4.79 -5.95 20.55
N GLU A 50 -3.81 -5.07 20.35
CA GLU A 50 -3.98 -3.67 19.96
C GLU A 50 -4.12 -3.48 18.43
N GLU A 51 -4.50 -4.53 17.69
CA GLU A 51 -4.64 -4.53 16.23
C GLU A 51 -5.40 -3.30 15.73
N ARG A 52 -4.81 -2.63 14.74
CA ARG A 52 -5.40 -1.50 14.03
C ARG A 52 -5.77 -1.91 12.61
N GLY A 53 -6.70 -1.17 11.98
CA GLY A 53 -7.08 -1.42 10.60
C GLY A 53 -5.90 -1.43 9.61
N GLU A 54 -4.90 -0.58 9.88
CA GLU A 54 -3.66 -0.47 9.10
C GLU A 54 -2.68 -1.64 9.28
N ASP A 55 -2.84 -2.46 10.33
CA ASP A 55 -1.98 -3.61 10.61
C ASP A 55 -2.25 -4.81 9.69
N ILE A 56 -3.30 -4.74 8.87
CA ILE A 56 -3.66 -5.82 7.96
C ILE A 56 -3.86 -5.29 6.55
N VAL A 57 -3.01 -5.78 5.65
CA VAL A 57 -3.17 -5.65 4.20
C VAL A 57 -3.99 -6.82 3.68
N ALA A 58 -5.11 -6.54 3.04
CA ALA A 58 -5.97 -7.56 2.45
C ALA A 58 -5.79 -7.61 0.93
N MET A 59 -5.57 -8.80 0.40
CA MET A 59 -5.31 -9.05 -1.02
C MET A 59 -6.56 -9.64 -1.70
N GLY A 60 -7.67 -8.89 -1.65
CA GLY A 60 -8.97 -9.39 -2.07
C GLY A 60 -9.40 -10.62 -1.23
N ASP A 61 -9.90 -11.65 -1.90
CA ASP A 61 -10.28 -12.93 -1.29
C ASP A 61 -9.12 -13.94 -1.16
N ARG A 62 -7.91 -13.53 -1.56
CA ARG A 62 -6.76 -14.43 -1.67
C ARG A 62 -6.01 -14.60 -0.36
N ALA A 63 -5.66 -13.47 0.28
CA ALA A 63 -4.84 -13.48 1.48
C ALA A 63 -5.08 -12.30 2.44
N LEU A 64 -4.81 -12.54 3.72
CA LEU A 64 -4.67 -11.52 4.77
C LEU A 64 -3.22 -11.46 5.22
N LEU A 65 -2.57 -10.29 5.10
CA LEU A 65 -1.21 -10.05 5.53
C LEU A 65 -1.26 -9.14 6.77
N MET A 66 -1.18 -9.76 7.93
CA MET A 66 -1.09 -9.08 9.22
C MET A 66 0.36 -8.75 9.50
N HIS A 67 0.60 -7.56 10.04
CA HIS A 67 1.96 -7.12 10.32
C HIS A 67 2.08 -6.29 11.60
N TYR A 68 3.08 -6.63 12.41
CA TYR A 68 3.27 -6.04 13.72
C TYR A 68 4.72 -5.57 13.89
N ARG A 69 4.89 -4.29 14.24
CA ARG A 69 6.19 -3.72 14.58
C ARG A 69 6.40 -3.71 16.09
N THR A 70 7.34 -4.50 16.58
CA THR A 70 7.62 -4.64 18.03
C THR A 70 9.00 -5.24 18.29
N ASP A 71 9.70 -4.79 19.34
CA ASP A 71 10.96 -5.40 19.80
C ASP A 71 10.77 -6.73 20.54
N ALA A 72 9.57 -7.31 20.50
CA ALA A 72 9.34 -8.68 20.97
C ALA A 72 10.10 -9.73 20.15
N VAL A 73 10.56 -9.35 18.95
CA VAL A 73 11.41 -10.15 18.06
C VAL A 73 12.72 -9.40 17.78
N GLN A 74 13.85 -10.12 17.75
CA GLN A 74 15.16 -9.53 17.45
C GLN A 74 15.33 -9.22 15.96
N ASP A 75 14.78 -10.08 15.10
CA ASP A 75 14.85 -9.98 13.65
C ASP A 75 13.46 -10.09 13.03
N LEU A 76 13.38 -9.84 11.73
CA LEU A 76 12.15 -10.04 10.97
C LEU A 76 11.79 -11.53 10.93
N VAL A 77 10.56 -11.86 11.31
CA VAL A 77 10.03 -13.21 11.29
C VAL A 77 8.68 -13.26 10.59
N VAL A 78 8.40 -14.38 9.94
CA VAL A 78 7.17 -14.61 9.19
C VAL A 78 6.58 -15.94 9.65
N ALA A 79 5.27 -15.93 9.88
CA ALA A 79 4.44 -17.12 10.02
C ALA A 79 3.38 -17.13 8.91
N LEU A 80 3.01 -18.32 8.45
CA LEU A 80 2.07 -18.51 7.35
C LEU A 80 1.10 -19.63 7.69
N GLY A 81 -0.18 -19.40 7.46
CA GLY A 81 -1.21 -20.40 7.63
C GLY A 81 -2.12 -20.52 6.42
N ILE A 82 -2.53 -21.74 6.11
CA ILE A 82 -3.51 -22.03 5.06
C ILE A 82 -4.74 -22.65 5.71
N ALA A 83 -5.82 -21.88 5.74
CA ALA A 83 -7.08 -22.30 6.35
C ALA A 83 -7.90 -23.20 5.39
N PRO A 84 -8.61 -24.21 5.93
CA PRO A 84 -9.50 -25.05 5.13
C PRO A 84 -10.74 -24.29 4.68
N LEU A 85 -11.18 -23.30 5.46
CA LEU A 85 -12.30 -22.39 5.17
C LEU A 85 -11.82 -20.93 5.22
N PRO A 86 -12.48 -20.00 4.50
CA PRO A 86 -12.10 -18.59 4.53
C PRO A 86 -12.14 -17.99 5.94
N VAL A 87 -11.03 -17.38 6.35
CA VAL A 87 -10.87 -16.61 7.58
C VAL A 87 -11.48 -15.23 7.36
N LYS A 88 -12.46 -14.87 8.19
CA LYS A 88 -13.19 -13.61 8.04
C LYS A 88 -12.51 -12.46 8.79
N ARG A 89 -12.49 -11.30 8.15
CA ARG A 89 -12.17 -10.00 8.73
C ARG A 89 -13.36 -9.08 8.55
N GLU A 90 -13.78 -8.44 9.63
CA GLU A 90 -14.74 -7.34 9.57
C GLU A 90 -14.00 -6.04 9.26
N MET A 91 -14.48 -5.29 8.30
CA MET A 91 -14.00 -3.94 7.98
C MET A 91 -15.00 -2.92 8.53
N GLY A 92 -14.51 -1.71 8.83
CA GLY A 92 -15.40 -0.61 9.19
C GLY A 92 -16.41 -0.33 8.09
N GLY A 93 -17.67 -0.05 8.44
CA GLY A 93 -18.72 0.27 7.47
C GLY A 93 -19.52 -0.92 6.94
N GLY A 94 -19.39 -2.11 7.52
CA GLY A 94 -20.22 -3.29 7.19
C GLY A 94 -19.68 -4.14 6.04
N GLU A 95 -18.52 -3.80 5.49
CA GLU A 95 -17.78 -4.65 4.55
C GLU A 95 -17.07 -5.76 5.31
N SER A 96 -16.98 -6.95 4.73
CA SER A 96 -16.20 -8.06 5.27
C SER A 96 -15.36 -8.68 4.17
N MET A 97 -14.13 -9.02 4.51
CA MET A 97 -13.22 -9.75 3.63
C MET A 97 -13.00 -11.14 4.20
N ALA A 98 -12.80 -12.12 3.31
CA ALA A 98 -12.50 -13.47 3.74
C ALA A 98 -11.43 -14.07 2.82
N ALA A 99 -10.41 -14.68 3.42
CA ALA A 99 -9.34 -15.31 2.68
C ALA A 99 -8.85 -16.57 3.39
N ARG A 100 -8.32 -17.53 2.64
CA ARG A 100 -7.79 -18.77 3.21
C ARG A 100 -6.30 -18.68 3.56
N ILE A 101 -5.55 -17.78 2.94
CA ILE A 101 -4.13 -17.58 3.21
C ILE A 101 -3.99 -16.48 4.26
N VAL A 102 -3.32 -16.76 5.36
CA VAL A 102 -3.03 -15.76 6.41
C VAL A 102 -1.54 -15.73 6.66
N LEU A 103 -0.95 -14.54 6.57
CA LEU A 103 0.46 -14.30 6.83
C LEU A 103 0.58 -13.35 8.02
N VAL A 104 1.47 -13.66 8.97
CA VAL A 104 1.86 -12.75 10.05
C VAL A 104 3.33 -12.38 9.86
N ILE A 105 3.62 -11.10 9.70
CA ILE A 105 4.98 -10.55 9.66
C ILE A 105 5.22 -9.79 10.96
N VAL A 106 6.25 -10.18 11.71
CA VAL A 106 6.67 -9.43 12.90
C VAL A 106 8.09 -8.94 12.68
N ALA A 107 8.33 -7.66 12.96
CA ALA A 107 9.66 -7.08 12.83
C ALA A 107 9.92 -6.02 13.91
N PRO A 108 11.17 -5.86 14.38
CA PRO A 108 11.50 -4.76 15.27
C PRO A 108 11.41 -3.42 14.52
N PRO A 109 10.99 -2.32 15.16
CA PRO A 109 10.88 -1.01 14.53
C PRO A 109 12.15 -0.53 13.81
N ARG A 110 13.33 -0.95 14.28
CA ARG A 110 14.64 -0.64 13.67
C ARG A 110 14.85 -1.24 12.28
N LEU A 111 14.05 -2.22 11.89
CA LEU A 111 14.12 -2.90 10.58
C LEU A 111 13.01 -2.45 9.62
N ALA A 112 12.49 -1.22 9.76
CA ALA A 112 11.36 -0.71 8.98
C ALA A 112 11.51 -0.89 7.45
N ALA A 113 12.68 -0.56 6.89
CA ALA A 113 12.93 -0.72 5.45
C ALA A 113 12.80 -2.19 5.01
N ARG A 114 13.45 -3.10 5.73
CA ARG A 114 13.42 -4.54 5.42
C ARG A 114 12.02 -5.12 5.57
N TYR A 115 11.28 -4.67 6.58
CA TYR A 115 9.87 -5.02 6.77
C TYR A 115 9.01 -4.64 5.57
N LEU A 116 9.14 -3.41 5.07
CA LEU A 116 8.34 -2.92 3.94
C LEU A 116 8.65 -3.68 2.66
N GLN A 117 9.92 -3.99 2.40
CA GLN A 117 10.33 -4.85 1.29
C GLN A 117 9.68 -6.24 1.38
N VAL A 118 9.65 -6.84 2.57
CA VAL A 118 9.04 -8.17 2.78
C VAL A 118 7.54 -8.12 2.56
N LEU A 119 6.84 -7.15 3.15
CA LEU A 119 5.40 -6.97 2.97
C LEU A 119 5.05 -6.82 1.47
N SER A 120 5.76 -5.95 0.77
CA SER A 120 5.63 -5.70 -0.67
C SER A 120 5.91 -6.97 -1.50
N ALA A 121 6.96 -7.72 -1.18
CA ALA A 121 7.28 -8.95 -1.88
C ALA A 121 6.21 -10.03 -1.71
N PHE A 122 5.65 -10.20 -0.50
CA PHE A 122 4.53 -11.11 -0.26
C PHE A 122 3.26 -10.67 -0.97
N ALA A 123 2.91 -9.38 -0.91
CA ALA A 123 1.76 -8.84 -1.64
C ALA A 123 1.88 -9.13 -3.14
N ARG A 124 3.05 -8.88 -3.73
CA ARG A 124 3.31 -9.19 -5.15
C ARG A 124 3.23 -10.68 -5.47
N ALA A 125 3.77 -11.54 -4.60
CA ALA A 125 3.68 -12.98 -4.77
C ALA A 125 2.22 -13.44 -4.75
N LEU A 126 1.43 -12.94 -3.80
CA LEU A 126 0.01 -13.30 -3.62
C LEU A 126 -0.92 -12.62 -4.65
N SER A 127 -0.43 -11.63 -5.40
CA SER A 127 -1.10 -11.11 -6.58
C SER A 127 -1.02 -12.06 -7.78
N ASN A 128 -0.06 -13.00 -7.80
CA ASN A 128 0.08 -14.01 -8.85
C ASN A 128 -0.83 -15.22 -8.55
N PRO A 129 -1.82 -15.54 -9.41
CA PRO A 129 -2.70 -16.69 -9.22
C PRO A 129 -1.95 -18.03 -9.09
N GLU A 130 -0.85 -18.22 -9.81
CA GLU A 130 -0.07 -19.47 -9.74
C GLU A 130 0.51 -19.72 -8.34
N VAL A 131 0.94 -18.66 -7.66
CA VAL A 131 1.43 -18.73 -6.28
C VAL A 131 0.30 -19.07 -5.32
N VAL A 132 -0.85 -18.43 -5.48
CA VAL A 132 -2.04 -18.65 -4.63
C VAL A 132 -2.54 -20.09 -4.76
N GLU A 133 -2.65 -20.60 -5.99
CA GLU A 133 -3.02 -21.99 -6.24
C GLU A 133 -2.01 -22.98 -5.64
N ALA A 134 -0.70 -22.73 -5.84
CA ALA A 134 0.34 -23.57 -5.23
C ALA A 134 0.21 -23.63 -3.70
N LEU A 135 -0.01 -22.49 -3.04
CA LEU A 135 -0.23 -22.42 -1.60
C LEU A 135 -1.50 -23.15 -1.15
N HIS A 136 -2.58 -23.12 -1.92
CA HIS A 136 -3.82 -23.84 -1.61
C HIS A 136 -3.71 -25.36 -1.74
N THR A 137 -2.83 -25.85 -2.61
CA THR A 137 -2.63 -27.29 -2.80
C THR A 137 -1.72 -27.94 -1.77
N ALA A 138 -0.90 -27.15 -1.06
CA ALA A 138 0.01 -27.66 -0.04
C ALA A 138 -0.76 -28.31 1.13
N ARG A 139 -0.36 -29.52 1.51
CA ARG A 139 -1.01 -30.31 2.58
C ARG A 139 -0.18 -30.38 3.87
N SER A 140 1.06 -29.94 3.82
CA SER A 140 1.93 -29.85 5.00
C SER A 140 2.83 -28.61 4.96
N ALA A 141 3.46 -28.31 6.09
CA ALA A 141 4.44 -27.24 6.19
C ALA A 141 5.66 -27.47 5.29
N GLU A 142 6.11 -28.73 5.18
CA GLU A 142 7.27 -29.14 4.37
C GLU A 142 7.01 -28.99 2.88
N GLU A 143 5.80 -29.31 2.41
CA GLU A 143 5.41 -29.06 1.02
C GLU A 143 5.39 -27.56 0.73
N LEU A 144 4.81 -26.76 1.62
CA LEU A 144 4.65 -25.33 1.44
C LEU A 144 5.99 -24.62 1.27
N VAL A 145 6.96 -24.89 2.15
CA VAL A 145 8.29 -24.23 2.08
C VAL A 145 9.11 -24.65 0.85
N ARG A 146 8.72 -25.73 0.19
CA ARG A 146 9.37 -26.23 -1.04
C ARG A 146 8.72 -25.74 -2.32
N ILE A 147 7.66 -24.92 -2.25
CA ILE A 147 6.99 -24.36 -3.43
C ILE A 147 8.00 -23.59 -4.29
N PRO A 148 8.31 -24.04 -5.53
CA PRO A 148 9.39 -23.45 -6.32
C PRO A 148 9.14 -21.99 -6.70
N VAL A 149 7.89 -21.63 -7.06
CA VAL A 149 7.53 -20.28 -7.53
C VAL A 149 7.79 -19.20 -6.47
N LEU A 150 7.75 -19.53 -5.17
CA LEU A 150 8.12 -18.58 -4.10
C LEU A 150 9.60 -18.18 -4.16
N SER A 151 10.46 -19.03 -4.72
CA SER A 151 11.90 -18.77 -4.87
C SER A 151 12.24 -17.83 -6.04
N GLU A 152 11.27 -17.49 -6.87
CA GLU A 152 11.40 -16.51 -7.96
C GLU A 152 11.27 -15.07 -7.45
N TYR A 153 10.68 -14.88 -6.26
CA TYR A 153 10.53 -13.58 -5.63
C TYR A 153 11.76 -13.26 -4.78
N SER A 154 12.56 -12.30 -5.26
CA SER A 154 13.67 -11.72 -4.50
C SER A 154 13.28 -10.38 -3.88
N LEU A 155 13.84 -10.12 -2.72
CA LEU A 155 13.80 -8.80 -2.09
C LEU A 155 14.85 -7.90 -2.75
N PRO A 156 14.48 -6.66 -3.11
CA PRO A 156 15.45 -5.71 -3.64
C PRO A 156 16.52 -5.37 -2.59
N GLU A 157 17.71 -4.98 -3.04
CA GLU A 157 18.81 -4.59 -2.12
C GLU A 157 18.49 -3.31 -1.35
N HIS A 158 17.65 -2.45 -1.92
CA HIS A 158 17.25 -1.17 -1.35
C HIS A 158 15.74 -1.07 -1.32
N LEU A 159 15.22 -0.25 -0.41
CA LEU A 159 13.80 0.09 -0.37
C LEU A 159 13.45 0.86 -1.65
N THR A 160 12.40 0.45 -2.34
CA THR A 160 11.97 1.03 -3.62
C THR A 160 10.69 1.84 -3.47
N VAL A 161 10.34 2.61 -4.50
CA VAL A 161 9.06 3.34 -4.58
C VAL A 161 7.86 2.40 -4.39
N ARG A 162 7.89 1.22 -5.02
CA ARG A 162 6.82 0.21 -4.96
C ARG A 162 6.50 -0.22 -3.53
N ASP A 163 7.51 -0.28 -2.67
CA ASP A 163 7.33 -0.76 -1.30
C ASP A 163 6.51 0.22 -0.42
N ILE A 164 6.34 1.46 -0.88
CA ILE A 164 5.71 2.55 -0.13
C ILE A 164 4.48 3.12 -0.83
N MET A 165 4.51 3.20 -2.16
CA MET A 165 3.46 3.85 -2.95
C MET A 165 2.07 3.31 -2.63
N THR A 166 1.07 4.16 -2.84
CA THR A 166 -0.32 3.71 -2.92
C THR A 166 -0.56 3.19 -4.33
N GLU A 167 -0.90 1.90 -4.45
CA GLU A 167 -1.30 1.31 -5.73
C GLU A 167 -2.69 1.83 -6.15
N GLY A 168 -2.97 1.84 -7.46
CA GLY A 168 -4.29 2.25 -7.95
C GLY A 168 -4.61 3.71 -7.63
N ALA A 169 -3.70 4.62 -8.00
CA ALA A 169 -3.87 6.05 -7.80
C ALA A 169 -5.24 6.52 -8.33
N ARG A 170 -5.91 7.39 -7.59
CA ARG A 170 -7.08 8.12 -8.10
C ARG A 170 -6.62 9.01 -9.24
N THR A 171 -7.25 8.91 -10.39
CA THR A 171 -6.92 9.68 -11.59
C THR A 171 -8.12 10.48 -12.09
N THR A 172 -7.88 11.46 -12.95
CA THR A 172 -8.91 12.17 -13.70
C THR A 172 -8.54 12.21 -15.18
N THR A 173 -9.44 12.69 -16.05
CA THR A 173 -9.17 12.83 -17.48
C THR A 173 -9.09 14.31 -17.88
N PRO A 174 -8.41 14.64 -18.99
CA PRO A 174 -8.30 16.04 -19.44
C PRO A 174 -9.65 16.73 -19.63
N ASP A 175 -10.69 15.99 -20.04
CA ASP A 175 -12.00 16.54 -20.37
C ASP A 175 -12.97 16.57 -19.18
N THR A 176 -12.55 16.02 -18.02
CA THR A 176 -13.33 16.10 -16.77
C THR A 176 -13.57 17.57 -16.42
N PRO A 177 -14.80 17.97 -16.03
CA PRO A 177 -15.06 19.33 -15.56
C PRO A 177 -14.17 19.67 -14.36
N LEU A 178 -13.53 20.83 -14.38
CA LEU A 178 -12.55 21.23 -13.35
C LEU A 178 -13.16 21.22 -11.94
N ARG A 179 -14.44 21.59 -11.82
CA ARG A 179 -15.21 21.55 -10.57
C ARG A 179 -15.35 20.13 -10.02
N GLU A 180 -15.56 19.15 -10.89
CA GLU A 180 -15.69 17.75 -10.50
C GLU A 180 -14.37 17.21 -9.98
N ALA A 181 -13.27 17.48 -10.70
CA ALA A 181 -11.93 17.10 -10.24
C ALA A 181 -11.53 17.80 -8.92
N ALA A 182 -11.90 19.07 -8.73
CA ALA A 182 -11.68 19.79 -7.47
C ALA A 182 -12.50 19.20 -6.31
N ASN A 183 -13.75 18.81 -6.56
CA ASN A 183 -14.57 18.12 -5.57
C ASN A 183 -14.00 16.75 -5.20
N GLU A 184 -13.45 16.01 -6.17
CA GLU A 184 -12.80 14.72 -5.91
C GLU A 184 -11.56 14.88 -5.02
N ILE A 185 -10.69 15.85 -5.33
CA ILE A 185 -9.53 16.21 -4.50
C ILE A 185 -9.97 16.50 -3.05
N ALA A 186 -10.95 17.40 -2.89
CA ALA A 186 -11.45 17.80 -1.57
C ALA A 186 -12.13 16.65 -0.80
N ARG A 187 -12.96 15.85 -1.50
CA ARG A 187 -13.70 14.73 -0.89
C ARG A 187 -12.77 13.59 -0.50
N ALA A 188 -11.80 13.26 -1.34
CA ALA A 188 -10.84 12.19 -1.09
C ALA A 188 -9.73 12.64 -0.11
N GLY A 189 -9.60 13.94 0.18
CA GLY A 189 -8.56 14.47 1.05
C GLY A 189 -7.16 14.26 0.49
N ILE A 190 -7.00 14.36 -0.83
CA ILE A 190 -5.74 14.17 -1.55
C ILE A 190 -5.29 15.50 -2.17
N ASN A 191 -3.99 15.69 -2.35
CA ASN A 191 -3.45 16.98 -2.80
C ASN A 191 -3.36 17.10 -4.33
N ALA A 192 -3.49 15.98 -5.06
CA ALA A 192 -3.36 15.97 -6.51
C ALA A 192 -4.01 14.75 -7.17
N LEU A 193 -4.33 14.90 -8.45
CA LEU A 193 -4.78 13.85 -9.36
C LEU A 193 -3.83 13.79 -10.56
N PRO A 194 -3.22 12.62 -10.84
CA PRO A 194 -2.68 12.33 -12.17
C PRO A 194 -3.80 12.43 -13.21
N VAL A 195 -3.51 13.11 -14.31
CA VAL A 195 -4.42 13.24 -15.45
C VAL A 195 -4.00 12.22 -16.49
N VAL A 196 -4.90 11.31 -16.84
CA VAL A 196 -4.64 10.19 -17.73
C VAL A 196 -5.60 10.16 -18.91
N GLU A 197 -5.15 9.60 -20.03
CA GLU A 197 -6.02 9.22 -21.15
C GLU A 197 -6.82 7.95 -20.82
N ALA A 198 -7.74 7.56 -21.71
CA ALA A 198 -8.62 6.40 -21.52
C ALA A 198 -7.88 5.07 -21.27
N ASP A 199 -6.65 4.96 -21.75
CA ASP A 199 -5.81 3.79 -21.58
C ASP A 199 -4.91 3.89 -20.31
N GLY A 200 -4.93 5.01 -19.59
CA GLY A 200 -4.13 5.22 -18.38
C GLY A 200 -2.76 5.86 -18.63
N LEU A 201 -2.45 6.25 -19.88
CA LEU A 201 -1.27 7.05 -20.18
C LEU A 201 -1.32 8.40 -19.46
N LEU A 202 -0.25 8.74 -18.75
CA LEU A 202 -0.14 10.01 -18.05
C LEU A 202 0.06 11.18 -19.03
N VAL A 203 -0.82 12.19 -18.97
CA VAL A 203 -0.76 13.39 -19.82
C VAL A 203 -0.68 14.70 -19.03
N GLY A 204 -0.83 14.65 -17.72
CA GLY A 204 -0.66 15.80 -16.86
C GLY A 204 -0.90 15.51 -15.38
N MET A 205 -0.89 16.57 -14.58
CA MET A 205 -1.20 16.53 -13.16
C MET A 205 -2.02 17.75 -12.78
N LEU A 206 -3.05 17.53 -11.97
CA LEU A 206 -3.85 18.58 -11.38
C LEU A 206 -3.67 18.54 -9.86
N SER A 207 -2.98 19.52 -9.29
CA SER A 207 -2.84 19.65 -7.83
C SER A 207 -3.71 20.76 -7.25
N GLU A 208 -3.85 20.77 -5.93
CA GLU A 208 -4.42 21.91 -5.18
C GLU A 208 -3.74 23.23 -5.53
N ARG A 209 -2.42 23.23 -5.77
CA ARG A 209 -1.68 24.44 -6.19
C ARG A 209 -2.16 24.95 -7.54
N GLU A 210 -2.39 24.07 -8.51
CA GLU A 210 -2.97 24.44 -9.81
C GLU A 210 -4.39 24.97 -9.62
N LEU A 211 -5.23 24.25 -8.87
CA LEU A 211 -6.60 24.67 -8.57
C LEU A 211 -6.62 26.06 -7.92
N MET A 212 -5.81 26.31 -6.90
CA MET A 212 -5.71 27.60 -6.23
C MET A 212 -5.27 28.70 -7.18
N ARG A 213 -4.25 28.46 -8.01
CA ARG A 213 -3.79 29.42 -9.02
C ARG A 213 -4.91 29.79 -10.00
N HIS A 214 -5.68 28.81 -10.46
CA HIS A 214 -6.74 28.99 -11.45
C HIS A 214 -8.07 29.52 -10.86
N LEU A 215 -8.39 29.20 -9.60
CA LEU A 215 -9.59 29.64 -8.89
C LEU A 215 -9.39 31.02 -8.24
N LEU A 216 -8.28 31.23 -7.54
CA LEU A 216 -7.97 32.49 -6.87
C LEU A 216 -7.40 33.54 -7.81
N GLY A 217 -6.77 33.16 -8.93
CA GLY A 217 -6.36 34.13 -9.95
C GLY A 217 -7.52 35.01 -10.41
N ASN A 218 -8.74 34.46 -10.49
CA ASN A 218 -9.95 35.21 -10.80
C ASN A 218 -10.45 36.05 -9.61
N TYR A 219 -10.24 35.59 -8.37
CA TYR A 219 -10.63 36.30 -7.14
C TYR A 219 -9.74 37.53 -6.89
N LEU A 220 -8.44 37.40 -7.15
CA LEU A 220 -7.46 38.46 -6.94
C LEU A 220 -7.44 39.50 -8.07
N GLN A 221 -7.83 39.13 -9.29
CA GLN A 221 -7.92 40.06 -10.44
C GLN A 221 -9.28 40.79 -10.57
N GLY A 222 -10.26 40.48 -9.71
CA GLY A 222 -11.59 41.11 -9.72
C GLY A 222 -11.86 41.91 -8.45
N GLY A 223 -11.75 43.24 -8.53
CA GLY A 223 -12.11 44.16 -7.44
C GLY A 223 -13.55 44.00 -6.95
N GLN A 224 -13.78 44.44 -5.71
CA GLN A 224 -15.02 44.52 -4.91
C GLN A 224 -16.36 44.50 -5.68
N SER A 225 -16.77 43.36 -6.24
CA SER A 225 -18.10 43.21 -6.83
C SER A 225 -18.63 41.79 -6.60
N PRO A 226 -19.77 41.63 -5.88
CA PRO A 226 -20.39 40.34 -5.59
C PRO A 226 -20.76 39.50 -6.82
N ARG A 227 -20.72 40.09 -8.02
CA ARG A 227 -20.95 39.43 -9.31
C ARG A 227 -19.73 38.70 -9.88
N ALA A 228 -18.51 39.02 -9.44
CA ALA A 228 -17.28 38.31 -9.87
C ALA A 228 -17.12 36.95 -9.18
N ALA A 229 -17.66 36.79 -7.97
CA ALA A 229 -17.71 35.50 -7.26
C ALA A 229 -18.57 34.45 -7.99
N HIS A 230 -19.53 34.89 -8.81
CA HIS A 230 -20.33 34.03 -9.70
C HIS A 230 -19.59 33.61 -10.99
N GLY A 231 -18.36 34.09 -11.22
CA GLY A 231 -17.54 33.68 -12.37
C GLY A 231 -16.93 32.28 -12.22
N ILE A 232 -16.81 31.78 -10.98
CA ILE A 232 -16.28 30.44 -10.67
C ILE A 232 -17.29 29.35 -11.08
N THR A 233 -18.59 29.66 -11.14
CA THR A 233 -19.65 28.69 -11.44
C THR A 233 -20.04 28.60 -12.92
N ASN A 234 -19.62 29.55 -13.78
CA ASN A 234 -20.13 29.67 -15.16
C ASN A 234 -19.12 29.36 -16.27
N ALA A 235 -17.82 29.19 -15.98
CA ALA A 235 -16.87 28.77 -17.00
C ALA A 235 -16.84 27.24 -17.07
N ARG A 236 -17.22 26.66 -18.22
CA ARG A 236 -17.05 25.23 -18.57
C ARG A 236 -15.56 24.88 -18.71
N ARG A 237 -14.74 25.12 -17.68
CA ARG A 237 -13.32 24.76 -17.69
C ARG A 237 -13.18 23.28 -17.42
N SER A 238 -12.30 22.67 -18.19
CA SER A 238 -11.90 21.28 -18.06
C SER A 238 -10.59 21.18 -17.28
N VAL A 239 -10.22 19.99 -16.85
CA VAL A 239 -8.91 19.70 -16.25
C VAL A 239 -7.77 20.11 -17.20
N ARG A 240 -7.93 19.92 -18.51
CA ARG A 240 -6.95 20.29 -19.55
C ARG A 240 -6.53 21.75 -19.50
N ASP A 241 -7.43 22.63 -19.06
CA ASP A 241 -7.20 24.09 -18.99
C ASP A 241 -6.37 24.51 -17.77
N ALA A 242 -6.25 23.63 -16.76
CA ALA A 242 -5.60 23.93 -15.49
C ALA A 242 -4.43 23.00 -15.14
N MET A 243 -4.35 21.82 -15.77
CA MET A 243 -3.31 20.83 -15.46
C MET A 243 -1.91 21.29 -15.88
N THR A 244 -0.91 20.82 -15.14
CA THR A 244 0.50 20.90 -15.54
C THR A 244 0.85 19.70 -16.43
N ARG A 245 1.52 19.95 -17.55
CA ARG A 245 1.98 18.90 -18.49
C ARG A 245 3.39 18.37 -18.18
N GLN A 246 4.21 19.18 -17.52
CA GLN A 246 5.55 18.78 -17.08
C GLN A 246 5.47 18.14 -15.71
N VAL A 247 5.27 16.83 -15.67
CA VAL A 247 5.08 16.08 -14.44
C VAL A 247 6.34 15.30 -14.09
N LEU A 248 6.87 15.50 -12.88
CA LEU A 248 7.92 14.64 -12.35
C LEU A 248 7.32 13.27 -12.05
N CYS A 249 7.75 12.25 -12.78
CA CYS A 249 7.30 10.87 -12.60
C CYS A 249 8.43 10.01 -12.03
N VAL A 250 8.06 8.92 -11.37
CA VAL A 250 9.00 7.93 -10.86
C VAL A 250 8.56 6.53 -11.29
N ALA A 251 9.52 5.62 -11.44
CA ALA A 251 9.28 4.22 -11.72
C ALA A 251 9.20 3.42 -10.41
N PRO A 252 8.40 2.33 -10.37
CA PRO A 252 8.14 1.59 -9.14
C PRO A 252 9.37 0.92 -8.54
N ASP A 253 10.35 0.55 -9.37
CA ASP A 253 11.60 -0.11 -8.98
C ASP A 253 12.74 0.86 -8.62
N GLN A 254 12.53 2.18 -8.74
CA GLN A 254 13.55 3.15 -8.35
C GLN A 254 13.83 3.13 -6.84
N PRO A 255 15.10 3.31 -6.43
CA PRO A 255 15.45 3.42 -5.02
C PRO A 255 14.74 4.60 -4.34
N LEU A 256 14.07 4.33 -3.22
CA LEU A 256 13.29 5.35 -2.50
C LEU A 256 14.16 6.51 -2.02
N ALA A 257 15.41 6.26 -1.62
CA ALA A 257 16.31 7.29 -1.13
C ALA A 257 16.59 8.38 -2.18
N GLU A 258 16.78 7.98 -3.45
CA GLU A 258 16.99 8.90 -4.57
C GLU A 258 15.74 9.73 -4.85
N ILE A 259 14.56 9.08 -4.80
CA ILE A 259 13.29 9.74 -5.01
C ILE A 259 12.97 10.71 -3.86
N ALA A 260 13.19 10.32 -2.62
CA ALA A 260 13.01 11.18 -1.46
C ALA A 260 13.91 12.43 -1.56
N SER A 261 15.19 12.26 -1.91
CA SER A 261 16.11 13.38 -2.14
C SER A 261 15.61 14.31 -3.26
N THR A 262 15.15 13.72 -4.37
CA THR A 262 14.61 14.48 -5.51
C THR A 262 13.36 15.26 -5.12
N MET A 263 12.43 14.65 -4.37
CA MET A 263 11.21 15.28 -3.88
C MET A 263 11.52 16.44 -2.92
N THR A 264 12.52 16.29 -2.04
CA THR A 264 12.98 17.37 -1.16
C THR A 264 13.59 18.52 -1.97
N ASN A 265 14.52 18.22 -2.87
CA ASN A 265 15.25 19.25 -3.63
C ASN A 265 14.35 20.04 -4.59
N LYS A 266 13.35 19.39 -5.20
CA LYS A 266 12.42 20.02 -6.15
C LYS A 266 11.17 20.60 -5.48
N ASP A 267 11.08 20.50 -4.17
CA ASP A 267 9.92 20.83 -3.36
C ASP A 267 8.59 20.24 -3.88
N VAL A 268 8.58 18.93 -4.12
CA VAL A 268 7.41 18.19 -4.61
C VAL A 268 6.80 17.37 -3.47
N GLU A 269 5.50 17.55 -3.23
CA GLU A 269 4.75 16.85 -2.18
C GLU A 269 4.38 15.41 -2.55
N GLY A 270 4.08 15.17 -3.82
CA GLY A 270 3.70 13.86 -4.33
C GLY A 270 3.96 13.71 -5.82
N VAL A 271 4.20 12.48 -6.25
CA VAL A 271 4.55 12.12 -7.63
C VAL A 271 3.74 10.91 -8.09
N PRO A 272 3.30 10.88 -9.36
CA PRO A 272 2.74 9.68 -9.95
C PRO A 272 3.85 8.65 -10.16
N VAL A 273 3.53 7.40 -9.84
CA VAL A 273 4.37 6.25 -10.16
C VAL A 273 3.90 5.67 -11.48
N VAL A 274 4.83 5.54 -12.43
CA VAL A 274 4.54 5.22 -13.83
C VAL A 274 5.34 4.00 -14.27
N SER A 275 4.69 3.07 -14.95
CA SER A 275 5.31 1.95 -15.69
C SER A 275 4.80 1.98 -17.12
N ASP A 276 5.69 1.90 -18.10
CA ASP A 276 5.33 1.88 -19.53
C ASP A 276 4.41 3.04 -19.95
N GLY A 277 4.65 4.23 -19.36
CA GLY A 277 3.85 5.44 -19.58
C GLY A 277 2.52 5.49 -18.84
N ARG A 278 2.11 4.40 -18.17
CA ARG A 278 0.82 4.28 -17.45
C ARG A 278 0.99 4.49 -15.95
N VAL A 279 0.02 5.16 -15.34
CA VAL A 279 -0.01 5.37 -13.90
C VAL A 279 -0.33 4.05 -13.20
N VAL A 280 0.59 3.59 -12.34
CA VAL A 280 0.43 2.36 -11.54
C VAL A 280 0.26 2.66 -10.05
N GLY A 281 0.58 3.88 -9.62
CA GLY A 281 0.46 4.29 -8.23
C GLY A 281 0.77 5.76 -8.00
N PHE A 282 0.78 6.15 -6.74
CA PHE A 282 1.12 7.49 -6.29
C PHE A 282 1.99 7.43 -5.04
N LEU A 283 2.97 8.32 -4.94
CA LEU A 283 3.86 8.41 -3.78
C LEU A 283 3.83 9.84 -3.23
N THR A 284 3.47 10.01 -1.95
CA THR A 284 3.57 11.28 -1.24
C THR A 284 4.71 11.27 -0.21
N ARG A 285 5.18 12.46 0.19
CA ARG A 285 6.07 12.60 1.36
C ARG A 285 5.43 12.01 2.62
N GLY A 286 4.11 12.17 2.76
CA GLY A 286 3.34 11.61 3.87
C GLY A 286 3.40 10.09 3.92
N ASP A 287 3.32 9.41 2.78
CA ASP A 287 3.44 7.95 2.70
C ASP A 287 4.83 7.49 3.16
N ILE A 288 5.89 8.17 2.71
CA ILE A 288 7.28 7.88 3.10
C ILE A 288 7.43 7.99 4.63
N ILE A 289 6.98 9.10 5.21
CA ILE A 289 7.09 9.36 6.65
C ILE A 289 6.28 8.33 7.43
N ARG A 290 5.00 8.15 7.09
CA ARG A 290 4.09 7.25 7.81
C ARG A 290 4.58 5.81 7.80
N LYS A 291 5.02 5.30 6.64
CA LYS A 291 5.47 3.90 6.50
C LYS A 291 6.83 3.66 7.17
N LEU A 292 7.77 4.59 7.05
CA LEU A 292 9.10 4.43 7.67
C LEU A 292 9.04 4.57 9.19
N ILE A 293 8.34 5.59 9.69
CA ILE A 293 8.33 5.89 11.13
C ILE A 293 7.35 4.97 11.87
N GLY A 294 6.18 4.65 11.28
CA GLY A 294 5.18 3.77 11.89
C GLY A 294 4.58 4.37 13.16
N THR A 295 3.75 5.41 12.99
CA THR A 295 2.89 5.97 14.04
C THR A 295 1.57 5.22 14.11
#